data_AF-A0A9X5HB99-F1
#
_entry.id   AF-A0A9X5HB99-F1
#
_cell.length_a   1.000
_cell.length_b   1.000
_cell.length_c   1.000
_cell.angle_alpha   90.00
_cell.angle_beta   90.00
_cell.angle_gamma   90.00
#
_symmetry.space_group_name_H-M   'P 1'
#
loop_
_entity.id
_entity.type
_entity.pdbx_description
1 polymer ?
#
loop_
_entity_poly.entity_id
_entity_poly.type
_entity_poly.pdbx_seq_one_letter_code
_entity_poly.pdbx_strand_id
1 'polypeptide(L)'
;DVLAPLGLLADPVLGPVVTRERGRELLATPRAGRPGAVPEPVPDLDPPGLSWLAESGRWNAPYDSYRCVWVEGVEPDALPGLVGEEGGAGLTVPPVRPAGWFPHDVRWGRRDDSAPWEDRAVVAVGRTVSGWVFGFDPAARTRGPGHFFASPAAEASRDGRAVVLWTCRGRDDFPAVFHLSVAERGEELYAFTVRGTEVERSGAVPGGLDPDRVLLSADGRDRERRLLAALEEEFGLSLPRHALTEGVLPELTTRSWNRAPREGEAFAYATVGVGRPRR
;
A
#
# COMPACT_ATOMS: atom_id res chain seq x y z
N ASP A 1 -39.39 -6.16 14.28
CA ASP A 1 -38.00 -6.36 14.69
C ASP A 1 -37.28 -7.33 13.77
N VAL A 2 -36.39 -6.83 12.92
CA VAL A 2 -35.47 -7.68 12.16
C VAL A 2 -34.13 -7.53 12.86
N LEU A 3 -33.80 -8.49 13.72
CA LEU A 3 -32.45 -8.63 14.25
C LEU A 3 -31.51 -8.72 13.06
N ALA A 4 -30.51 -7.82 13.00
CA ALA A 4 -29.39 -8.00 12.08
C ALA A 4 -28.85 -9.43 12.28
N PRO A 5 -28.36 -10.11 11.24
CA PRO A 5 -27.73 -11.41 11.41
C PRO A 5 -26.43 -11.20 12.21
N LEU A 6 -26.54 -11.12 13.54
CA LEU A 6 -25.43 -10.86 14.45
C LEU A 6 -24.34 -11.93 14.29
N GLY A 7 -24.73 -13.16 13.94
CA GLY A 7 -23.80 -14.23 13.58
C GLY A 7 -22.97 -13.94 12.34
N LEU A 8 -23.52 -13.23 11.34
CA LEU A 8 -22.80 -12.84 10.13
C LEU A 8 -21.83 -11.68 10.39
N LEU A 9 -22.26 -10.70 11.21
CA LEU A 9 -21.40 -9.57 11.59
C LEU A 9 -20.32 -9.96 12.60
N ALA A 10 -20.56 -11.01 13.40
CA ALA A 10 -19.59 -11.58 14.34
C ALA A 10 -18.66 -12.61 13.68
N ASP A 11 -18.91 -13.00 12.43
CA ASP A 11 -18.04 -13.89 11.68
C ASP A 11 -16.78 -13.13 11.25
N PRO A 12 -15.56 -13.61 11.59
CA PRO A 12 -14.32 -12.90 11.29
C PRO A 12 -13.95 -12.92 9.79
N VAL A 13 -14.55 -13.81 9.00
CA VAL A 13 -14.33 -13.95 7.56
C VAL A 13 -15.43 -13.21 6.78
N LEU A 14 -16.69 -13.43 7.16
CA LEU A 14 -17.84 -12.89 6.46
C LEU A 14 -18.28 -11.52 6.95
N GLY A 15 -18.00 -11.16 8.21
CA GLY A 15 -18.31 -9.84 8.77
C GLY A 15 -17.68 -8.69 7.96
N PRO A 16 -16.37 -8.75 7.63
CA PRO A 16 -15.71 -7.70 6.84
C PRO A 16 -16.23 -7.50 5.42
N VAL A 17 -16.89 -8.50 4.82
CA VAL A 17 -17.50 -8.36 3.47
C VAL A 17 -18.91 -7.77 3.51
N VAL A 18 -19.53 -7.72 4.69
CA VAL A 18 -20.86 -7.10 4.90
C VAL A 18 -20.68 -5.62 5.20
N THR A 19 -20.53 -4.85 4.13
CA THR A 19 -20.49 -3.38 4.21
C THR A 19 -21.82 -2.83 4.73
N ARG A 20 -21.85 -1.56 5.12
CA ARG A 20 -23.10 -0.91 5.55
C ARG A 20 -24.17 -0.97 4.45
N GLU A 21 -23.77 -0.72 3.22
CA GLU A 21 -24.60 -0.71 2.02
C GLU A 21 -25.12 -2.12 1.73
N ARG A 22 -24.23 -3.14 1.68
CA ARG A 22 -24.62 -4.54 1.49
C ARG A 22 -25.47 -5.08 2.64
N GLY A 23 -25.17 -4.67 3.87
CA GLY A 23 -25.98 -4.99 5.04
C GLY A 23 -27.40 -4.44 4.93
N ARG A 24 -27.57 -3.22 4.41
CA ARG A 24 -28.89 -2.63 4.14
C ARG A 24 -29.65 -3.38 3.05
N GLU A 25 -28.99 -3.72 1.95
CA GLU A 25 -29.56 -4.55 0.88
C GLU A 25 -30.02 -5.91 1.42
N LEU A 26 -29.13 -6.59 2.16
CA LEU A 26 -29.44 -7.88 2.79
C LEU A 26 -30.65 -7.77 3.72
N LEU A 27 -30.73 -6.73 4.54
CA LEU A 27 -31.84 -6.50 5.48
C LEU A 27 -33.15 -6.09 4.79
N ALA A 28 -33.07 -5.38 3.67
CA ALA A 28 -34.21 -4.98 2.86
C ALA A 28 -34.76 -6.12 1.99
N THR A 29 -33.94 -7.13 1.70
CA THR A 29 -34.33 -8.31 0.90
C THR A 29 -35.45 -9.10 1.61
N PRO A 30 -36.63 -9.28 0.99
CA PRO A 30 -37.72 -10.07 1.57
C PRO A 30 -37.30 -11.52 1.85
N ARG A 31 -37.71 -12.08 3.01
CA ARG A 31 -37.33 -13.44 3.44
C ARG A 31 -38.56 -14.30 3.78
N ALA A 32 -38.34 -15.61 3.83
CA ALA A 32 -39.35 -16.61 4.25
C ALA A 32 -40.66 -16.56 3.42
N GLY A 33 -40.54 -16.38 2.11
CA GLY A 33 -41.68 -16.35 1.20
C GLY A 33 -42.58 -15.12 1.33
N ARG A 34 -42.17 -14.10 2.07
CA ARG A 34 -42.93 -12.85 2.17
C ARG A 34 -42.85 -12.07 0.85
N PRO A 35 -43.99 -11.59 0.32
CA PRO A 35 -43.99 -10.73 -0.85
C PRO A 35 -43.34 -9.38 -0.52
N GLY A 36 -42.54 -8.85 -1.45
CA GLY A 36 -41.91 -7.55 -1.31
C GLY A 36 -41.05 -7.21 -2.52
N ALA A 37 -40.78 -5.92 -2.71
CA ALA A 37 -39.86 -5.48 -3.75
C ALA A 37 -38.43 -5.95 -3.41
N VAL A 38 -37.76 -6.55 -4.39
CA VAL A 38 -36.34 -6.86 -4.28
C VAL A 38 -35.58 -5.53 -4.31
N PRO A 39 -34.72 -5.24 -3.32
CA PRO A 39 -33.91 -4.02 -3.35
C PRO A 39 -33.00 -4.02 -4.57
N GLU A 40 -32.67 -2.83 -5.08
CA GLU A 40 -31.66 -2.72 -6.13
C GLU A 40 -30.30 -3.23 -5.59
N PRO A 41 -29.57 -4.04 -6.38
CA PRO A 41 -28.25 -4.51 -5.98
C PRO A 41 -27.30 -3.35 -5.71
N VAL A 42 -26.56 -3.42 -4.60
CA VAL A 42 -25.49 -2.46 -4.32
C VAL A 42 -24.42 -2.60 -5.41
N PRO A 43 -24.00 -1.50 -6.07
CA PRO A 43 -22.93 -1.54 -7.07
C PRO A 43 -21.62 -2.03 -6.45
N ASP A 44 -20.68 -2.44 -7.29
CA ASP A 44 -19.36 -2.83 -6.79
C ASP A 44 -18.75 -1.67 -5.98
N LEU A 45 -18.31 -1.99 -4.76
CA LEU A 45 -17.80 -1.02 -3.80
C LEU A 45 -16.31 -0.76 -4.03
N ASP A 46 -15.66 -1.61 -4.84
CA ASP A 46 -14.32 -1.42 -5.32
C ASP A 46 -14.34 -0.62 -6.63
N PRO A 47 -13.97 0.68 -6.62
CA PRO A 47 -13.71 1.38 -7.87
C PRO A 47 -12.57 0.67 -8.62
N PRO A 48 -12.64 0.60 -9.95
CA PRO A 48 -11.62 -0.10 -10.72
C PRO A 48 -10.25 0.60 -10.59
N GLY A 49 -9.21 -0.20 -10.77
CA GLY A 49 -7.85 0.31 -10.96
C GLY A 49 -7.21 0.89 -9.71
N LEU A 50 -6.43 1.96 -9.92
CA LEU A 50 -5.61 2.59 -8.88
C LEU A 50 -6.03 4.02 -8.55
N SER A 51 -6.80 4.68 -9.42
CA SER A 51 -7.10 6.11 -9.34
C SER A 51 -7.77 6.54 -8.02
N TRP A 52 -8.46 5.62 -7.35
CA TRP A 52 -9.07 5.88 -6.04
C TRP A 52 -8.05 6.20 -4.95
N LEU A 53 -6.79 5.75 -5.08
CA LEU A 53 -5.72 6.10 -4.14
C LEU A 53 -5.50 7.61 -4.09
N ALA A 54 -5.67 8.31 -5.23
CA ALA A 54 -5.59 9.76 -5.33
C ALA A 54 -6.84 10.49 -4.79
N GLU A 55 -7.85 9.80 -4.27
CA GLU A 55 -8.95 10.42 -3.53
C GLU A 55 -8.50 10.74 -2.11
N SER A 56 -9.01 11.82 -1.51
CA SER A 56 -8.79 12.10 -0.09
C SER A 56 -9.74 11.20 0.69
N GLY A 57 -9.31 9.96 0.91
CA GLY A 57 -10.06 8.95 1.67
C GLY A 57 -9.62 8.96 3.13
N ARG A 58 -10.54 8.59 4.02
CA ARG A 58 -10.39 8.43 5.48
C ARG A 58 -9.38 7.32 5.87
N TRP A 59 -8.23 7.28 5.23
CA TRP A 59 -7.08 6.57 5.76
C TRP A 59 -6.74 7.35 7.01
N ASN A 60 -6.98 6.76 8.18
CA ASN A 60 -6.51 7.43 9.38
C ASN A 60 -4.98 7.64 9.27
N ALA A 61 -4.25 6.93 8.38
CA ALA A 61 -2.84 7.11 8.05
C ALA A 61 -2.32 8.56 8.21
N PRO A 62 -1.25 8.80 8.98
CA PRO A 62 -1.00 10.11 9.56
C PRO A 62 -0.53 11.13 8.52
N TYR A 63 -0.27 10.68 7.29
CA TYR A 63 0.57 11.35 6.32
C TYR A 63 0.09 11.21 4.86
N ASP A 64 -1.06 10.56 4.64
CA ASP A 64 -1.63 10.34 3.30
C ASP A 64 -0.61 9.82 2.26
N SER A 65 0.40 9.10 2.72
CA SER A 65 1.54 8.61 1.95
C SER A 65 1.50 7.09 1.96
N TYR A 66 1.74 6.47 0.82
CA TYR A 66 1.70 5.02 0.69
C TYR A 66 2.83 4.53 -0.19
N ARG A 67 3.10 3.23 -0.06
CA ARG A 67 3.95 2.51 -0.99
C ARG A 67 3.32 1.16 -1.32
N CYS A 68 3.61 0.68 -2.50
CA CYS A 68 3.12 -0.59 -2.98
C CYS A 68 4.21 -1.31 -3.76
N VAL A 69 4.22 -2.63 -3.65
CA VAL A 69 4.94 -3.53 -4.55
C VAL A 69 3.94 -4.47 -5.19
N TRP A 70 4.01 -4.64 -6.50
CA TRP A 70 3.28 -5.66 -7.24
C TRP A 70 4.28 -6.66 -7.83
N VAL A 71 3.96 -7.94 -7.75
CA VAL A 71 4.76 -9.04 -8.32
C VAL A 71 3.88 -9.92 -9.20
N GLU A 72 4.33 -10.13 -10.43
CA GLU A 72 3.64 -10.94 -11.43
C GLU A 72 3.95 -12.42 -11.25
N GLY A 73 2.96 -13.28 -11.50
CA GLY A 73 3.17 -14.72 -11.68
C GLY A 73 3.47 -15.50 -10.40
N VAL A 74 3.29 -14.91 -9.22
CA VAL A 74 3.51 -15.55 -7.92
C VAL A 74 2.22 -15.65 -7.12
N GLU A 75 2.20 -16.56 -6.14
CA GLU A 75 1.12 -16.64 -5.15
C GLU A 75 1.45 -15.77 -3.93
N PRO A 76 0.45 -15.28 -3.17
CA PRO A 76 0.68 -14.42 -1.99
C PRO A 76 1.69 -15.01 -0.99
N ASP A 77 1.66 -16.32 -0.79
CA ASP A 77 2.54 -17.03 0.15
C ASP A 77 4.01 -17.09 -0.31
N ALA A 78 4.30 -16.78 -1.57
CA ALA A 78 5.67 -16.68 -2.09
C ALA A 78 6.29 -15.30 -1.83
N LEU A 79 5.49 -14.26 -1.59
CA LEU A 79 5.95 -12.89 -1.40
C LEU A 79 6.98 -12.74 -0.26
N PRO A 80 6.86 -13.45 0.89
CA PRO A 80 7.89 -13.42 1.94
C PRO A 80 9.28 -13.88 1.47
N GLY A 81 9.38 -14.85 0.56
CA GLY A 81 10.68 -15.29 0.03
C GLY A 81 11.35 -14.21 -0.84
N LEU A 82 10.53 -13.42 -1.53
CA LEU A 82 10.99 -12.40 -2.46
C LEU A 82 11.40 -11.11 -1.76
N VAL A 83 10.56 -10.58 -0.85
CA VAL A 83 10.77 -9.26 -0.23
C VAL A 83 10.75 -9.28 1.30
N GLY A 84 10.48 -10.43 1.92
CA GLY A 84 10.37 -10.55 3.37
C GLY A 84 11.70 -10.46 4.10
N GLU A 85 11.64 -9.97 5.35
CA GLU A 85 12.76 -9.95 6.29
C GLU A 85 13.46 -11.32 6.37
N GLU A 86 14.79 -11.32 6.38
CA GLU A 86 15.56 -12.56 6.52
C GLU A 86 15.32 -13.18 7.91
N GLY A 87 14.93 -14.47 7.93
CA GLY A 87 14.54 -15.16 9.16
C GLY A 87 13.17 -14.74 9.73
N GLY A 88 12.39 -13.93 9.01
CA GLY A 88 11.04 -13.54 9.38
C GLY A 88 10.04 -14.70 9.39
N ALA A 89 8.95 -14.56 10.14
CA ALA A 89 7.93 -15.60 10.32
C ALA A 89 7.02 -15.84 9.07
N GLY A 90 7.28 -15.17 7.95
CA GLY A 90 6.40 -15.18 6.78
C GLY A 90 5.22 -14.22 6.92
N LEU A 91 4.09 -14.56 6.29
CA LEU A 91 2.84 -13.79 6.43
C LEU A 91 2.30 -13.96 7.86
N THR A 92 2.10 -12.85 8.56
CA THR A 92 1.48 -12.86 9.89
C THR A 92 -0.03 -12.87 9.77
N VAL A 93 -0.69 -13.55 10.73
CA VAL A 93 -2.14 -13.58 10.82
C VAL A 93 -2.70 -12.15 10.83
N PRO A 94 -3.70 -11.86 10.00
CA PRO A 94 -4.32 -10.55 9.96
C PRO A 94 -4.76 -10.06 11.36
N PRO A 95 -4.64 -8.77 11.68
CA PRO A 95 -5.09 -8.25 12.95
C PRO A 95 -6.62 -8.44 13.13
N VAL A 96 -7.07 -8.65 14.37
CA VAL A 96 -8.51 -8.83 14.75
C VAL A 96 -9.35 -7.54 14.52
N ARG A 97 -8.74 -6.46 14.02
CA ARG A 97 -9.41 -5.19 13.68
C ARG A 97 -8.98 -4.72 12.29
N PRO A 98 -9.89 -4.07 11.53
CA PRO A 98 -9.56 -3.50 10.23
C PRO A 98 -8.35 -2.55 10.28
N ALA A 99 -7.59 -2.54 9.19
CA ALA A 99 -6.43 -1.66 8.98
C ALA A 99 -6.87 -0.19 8.94
N GLY A 100 -7.01 0.42 10.11
CA GLY A 100 -7.47 1.81 10.22
C GLY A 100 -7.59 2.33 11.65
N TRP A 101 -7.55 1.44 12.64
CA TRP A 101 -7.47 1.82 14.05
C TRP A 101 -6.02 1.74 14.54
N PHE A 102 -5.29 2.83 14.35
CA PHE A 102 -3.89 3.01 14.77
C PHE A 102 -3.53 2.43 16.14
N PRO A 103 -2.31 1.86 16.25
CA PRO A 103 -1.13 2.71 16.36
C PRO A 103 0.07 2.25 15.54
N HIS A 104 0.25 2.85 14.36
CA HIS A 104 1.46 2.70 13.55
C HIS A 104 2.67 3.37 14.26
N ASP A 105 2.46 4.39 15.11
CA ASP A 105 3.56 4.93 15.93
C ASP A 105 3.92 4.06 17.16
N VAL A 106 3.02 3.18 17.62
CA VAL A 106 3.22 2.40 18.87
C VAL A 106 3.66 0.96 18.59
N ARG A 107 3.41 0.41 17.39
CA ARG A 107 4.10 -0.80 16.91
C ARG A 107 5.54 -0.53 16.47
N TRP A 108 5.87 0.73 16.15
CA TRP A 108 7.23 1.22 15.89
C TRP A 108 8.00 1.59 17.18
N GLY A 109 7.61 1.00 18.32
CA GLY A 109 8.60 0.70 19.33
C GLY A 109 9.69 -0.10 18.63
N ARG A 110 10.77 0.59 18.26
CA ARG A 110 11.98 0.07 17.64
C ARG A 110 12.14 -1.37 18.11
N ARG A 111 12.01 -2.34 17.20
CA ARG A 111 12.50 -3.69 17.48
C ARG A 111 13.93 -3.45 17.94
N ASP A 112 14.27 -3.83 19.17
CA ASP A 112 15.48 -3.38 19.88
C ASP A 112 16.75 -3.59 19.02
N ASP A 113 16.66 -4.54 18.08
CA ASP A 113 17.72 -5.00 17.19
C ASP A 113 17.80 -4.29 15.82
N SER A 114 16.79 -3.50 15.42
CA SER A 114 16.86 -2.71 14.18
C SER A 114 17.71 -1.47 14.40
N ALA A 115 18.77 -1.33 13.60
CA ALA A 115 19.50 -0.08 13.57
C ALA A 115 18.64 1.06 12.95
N PRO A 116 19.09 2.31 13.01
CA PRO A 116 18.21 3.47 12.85
C PRO A 116 17.88 3.88 11.40
N TRP A 117 18.72 3.49 10.43
CA TRP A 117 18.53 3.72 8.99
C TRP A 117 17.51 2.81 8.29
N GLU A 118 17.08 1.74 8.94
CA GLU A 118 16.34 0.64 8.32
C GLU A 118 14.93 1.10 8.04
N ASP A 119 14.40 0.63 6.92
CA ASP A 119 13.01 0.84 6.54
C ASP A 119 12.38 -0.50 6.19
N ARG A 120 12.14 -1.29 7.25
CA ARG A 120 11.42 -2.56 7.15
C ARG A 120 9.92 -2.25 7.10
N ALA A 121 9.35 -2.22 5.90
CA ALA A 121 7.95 -1.95 5.68
C ALA A 121 7.08 -3.05 6.29
N VAL A 122 5.92 -2.69 6.84
CA VAL A 122 4.86 -3.66 7.12
C VAL A 122 3.78 -3.45 6.07
N VAL A 123 3.61 -4.43 5.20
CA VAL A 123 2.68 -4.35 4.06
C VAL A 123 1.52 -5.32 4.27
N ALA A 124 0.30 -4.86 3.95
CA ALA A 124 -0.84 -5.75 3.75
C ALA A 124 -0.67 -6.49 2.43
N VAL A 125 -0.86 -7.81 2.43
CA VAL A 125 -0.61 -8.68 1.28
C VAL A 125 -1.91 -9.22 0.71
N GLY A 126 -2.01 -9.22 -0.61
CA GLY A 126 -3.17 -9.78 -1.31
C GLY A 126 -2.89 -10.03 -2.78
N ARG A 127 -3.97 -10.31 -3.52
CA ARG A 127 -3.94 -10.56 -4.96
C ARG A 127 -4.96 -9.68 -5.67
N THR A 128 -4.58 -9.16 -6.82
CA THR A 128 -5.46 -8.37 -7.70
C THR A 128 -6.25 -9.28 -8.63
N VAL A 129 -7.32 -8.74 -9.22
CA VAL A 129 -8.12 -9.44 -10.25
C VAL A 129 -7.31 -9.75 -11.51
N SER A 130 -6.29 -8.94 -11.81
CA SER A 130 -5.36 -9.14 -12.94
C SER A 130 -4.27 -10.17 -12.65
N GLY A 131 -4.27 -10.79 -11.47
CA GLY A 131 -3.36 -11.87 -11.12
C GLY A 131 -2.05 -11.42 -10.47
N TRP A 132 -1.84 -10.12 -10.25
CA TRP A 132 -0.70 -9.59 -9.53
C TRP A 132 -0.85 -9.84 -8.03
N VAL A 133 0.24 -10.26 -7.38
CA VAL A 133 0.32 -10.21 -5.91
C VAL A 133 0.78 -8.81 -5.52
N PHE A 134 0.20 -8.24 -4.47
CA PHE A 134 0.59 -6.93 -3.97
C PHE A 134 1.01 -6.97 -2.50
N GLY A 135 1.90 -6.06 -2.13
CA GLY A 135 2.14 -5.63 -0.76
C GLY A 135 1.90 -4.12 -0.66
N PHE A 136 0.97 -3.68 0.18
CA PHE A 136 0.58 -2.28 0.33
C PHE A 136 0.82 -1.76 1.75
N ASP A 137 1.53 -0.65 1.88
CA ASP A 137 1.75 0.07 3.14
C ASP A 137 1.06 1.45 3.04
N PRO A 138 -0.07 1.67 3.73
CA PRO A 138 -0.80 2.94 3.73
C PRO A 138 -0.17 4.02 4.62
N ALA A 139 0.90 3.71 5.35
CA ALA A 139 1.54 4.58 6.33
C ALA A 139 3.03 4.78 6.03
N ALA A 140 3.36 4.87 4.74
CA ALA A 140 4.74 5.04 4.29
C ALA A 140 5.35 6.33 4.87
N ARG A 141 6.67 6.31 5.12
CA ARG A 141 7.39 7.46 5.69
C ARG A 141 7.21 8.71 4.82
N THR A 142 6.99 9.85 5.47
CA THR A 142 6.71 11.16 4.85
C THR A 142 7.83 11.74 3.99
N ARG A 143 9.08 11.34 4.24
CA ARG A 143 10.25 11.84 3.49
C ARG A 143 10.47 11.11 2.16
N GLY A 144 9.75 10.03 1.92
CA GLY A 144 9.90 9.22 0.72
C GLY A 144 11.29 8.59 0.58
N PRO A 145 11.60 8.06 -0.61
CA PRO A 145 12.89 7.43 -0.88
C PRO A 145 14.04 8.45 -0.82
N GLY A 146 14.95 8.28 0.13
CA GLY A 146 16.15 9.13 0.28
C GLY A 146 17.38 8.56 -0.42
N HIS A 147 18.56 9.10 -0.13
CA HIS A 147 19.85 8.65 -0.71
C HIS A 147 20.27 7.22 -0.30
N PHE A 148 19.69 6.67 0.77
CA PHE A 148 19.84 5.27 1.16
C PHE A 148 18.78 4.37 0.53
N PHE A 149 17.82 4.91 -0.20
CA PHE A 149 16.76 4.11 -0.77
C PHE A 149 17.33 3.06 -1.73
N ALA A 150 16.90 1.83 -1.52
CA ALA A 150 17.17 0.68 -2.37
C ALA A 150 15.82 0.05 -2.68
N SER A 151 15.36 0.24 -3.92
CA SER A 151 14.06 -0.32 -4.33
C SER A 151 14.08 -1.84 -4.22
N PRO A 152 13.01 -2.46 -3.67
CA PRO A 152 12.88 -3.91 -3.66
C PRO A 152 12.53 -4.48 -5.04
N ALA A 153 12.33 -3.67 -6.09
CA ALA A 153 11.85 -4.13 -7.40
C ALA A 153 12.70 -5.28 -7.95
N ALA A 154 14.03 -5.15 -7.95
CA ALA A 154 14.93 -6.20 -8.39
C ALA A 154 14.73 -7.52 -7.63
N GLU A 155 14.78 -7.47 -6.29
CA GLU A 155 14.57 -8.67 -5.46
C GLU A 155 13.17 -9.28 -5.62
N ALA A 156 12.15 -8.44 -5.74
CA ALA A 156 10.77 -8.83 -5.94
C ALA A 156 10.53 -9.49 -7.30
N SER A 157 11.32 -9.12 -8.31
CA SER A 157 11.17 -9.57 -9.70
C SER A 157 11.93 -10.87 -10.03
N ARG A 158 12.52 -11.58 -9.05
CA ARG A 158 13.36 -12.77 -9.34
C ARG A 158 12.66 -13.81 -10.24
N ASP A 159 11.37 -14.03 -10.03
CA ASP A 159 10.59 -15.06 -10.75
C ASP A 159 9.66 -14.48 -11.83
N GLY A 160 9.70 -13.17 -12.08
CA GLY A 160 8.76 -12.51 -12.99
C GLY A 160 9.04 -11.02 -13.14
N ARG A 161 7.98 -10.21 -13.19
CA ARG A 161 8.07 -8.75 -13.18
C ARG A 161 7.63 -8.21 -11.83
N ALA A 162 8.26 -7.12 -11.40
CA ALA A 162 7.82 -6.36 -10.24
C ALA A 162 7.72 -4.87 -10.54
N VAL A 163 6.71 -4.23 -9.96
CA VAL A 163 6.50 -2.79 -10.00
C VAL A 163 6.45 -2.27 -8.58
N VAL A 164 7.23 -1.25 -8.28
CA VAL A 164 7.23 -0.58 -6.97
C VAL A 164 6.82 0.87 -7.15
N LEU A 165 5.82 1.29 -6.39
CA LEU A 165 5.37 2.67 -6.32
C LEU A 165 5.55 3.19 -4.89
N TRP A 166 6.07 4.39 -4.74
CA TRP A 166 6.05 5.13 -3.48
C TRP A 166 5.55 6.55 -3.74
N THR A 167 4.43 6.89 -3.10
CA THR A 167 3.84 8.23 -3.13
C THR A 167 3.95 8.87 -1.76
N CYS A 168 4.64 9.99 -1.67
CA CYS A 168 4.60 10.88 -0.53
C CYS A 168 3.89 12.17 -0.94
N ARG A 169 2.75 12.43 -0.30
CA ARG A 169 2.09 13.72 -0.49
C ARG A 169 2.89 14.77 0.28
N GLY A 170 3.33 15.79 -0.43
CA GLY A 170 4.11 16.87 0.16
C GLY A 170 3.34 17.57 1.27
N ARG A 171 4.08 18.19 2.19
CA ARG A 171 3.52 18.99 3.27
C ARG A 171 4.42 20.19 3.50
N ASP A 172 3.85 21.39 3.56
CA ASP A 172 4.48 22.65 3.96
C ASP A 172 5.91 22.82 3.38
N ASP A 173 6.92 22.31 4.07
CA ASP A 173 8.35 22.42 3.74
C ASP A 173 8.92 21.27 2.85
N PHE A 174 8.14 20.23 2.58
CA PHE A 174 8.57 19.05 1.83
C PHE A 174 7.77 18.89 0.53
N PRO A 175 8.44 18.84 -0.64
CA PRO A 175 7.75 18.60 -1.90
C PRO A 175 7.15 17.21 -1.94
N ALA A 176 6.09 17.03 -2.74
CA ALA A 176 5.58 15.70 -3.04
C ALA A 176 6.66 14.87 -3.74
N VAL A 177 6.71 13.58 -3.39
CA VAL A 177 7.66 12.62 -3.96
C VAL A 177 6.90 11.49 -4.61
N PHE A 178 7.25 11.18 -5.86
CA PHE A 178 6.78 9.99 -6.56
C PHE A 178 7.98 9.18 -6.97
N HIS A 179 8.01 7.91 -6.58
CA HIS A 179 9.00 6.97 -7.07
C HIS A 179 8.31 5.80 -7.75
N LEU A 180 8.80 5.46 -8.93
CA LEU A 180 8.45 4.26 -9.66
C LEU A 180 9.74 3.49 -9.97
N SER A 181 9.75 2.20 -9.72
CA SER A 181 10.78 1.30 -10.26
C SER A 181 10.14 0.03 -10.78
N VAL A 182 10.65 -0.44 -11.93
CA VAL A 182 10.16 -1.64 -12.60
C VAL A 182 11.36 -2.53 -12.86
N ALA A 183 11.22 -3.79 -12.49
CA ALA A 183 12.25 -4.79 -12.66
C ALA A 183 11.66 -6.08 -13.21
N GLU A 184 12.49 -6.84 -13.92
CA GLU A 184 12.11 -8.15 -14.45
C GLU A 184 13.30 -9.11 -14.31
N ARG A 185 13.03 -10.31 -13.79
CA ARG A 185 14.03 -11.37 -13.57
C ARG A 185 15.26 -10.92 -12.78
N GLY A 186 15.05 -10.12 -11.74
CA GLY A 186 16.12 -9.65 -10.86
C GLY A 186 16.82 -8.37 -11.30
N GLU A 187 16.50 -7.82 -12.47
CA GLU A 187 17.19 -6.66 -13.05
C GLU A 187 16.25 -5.46 -13.15
N GLU A 188 16.71 -4.28 -12.72
CA GLU A 188 15.95 -3.03 -12.90
C GLU A 188 15.91 -2.64 -14.38
N LEU A 189 14.71 -2.55 -14.94
CA LEU A 189 14.50 -2.11 -16.32
C LEU A 189 14.56 -0.59 -16.44
N TYR A 190 13.86 0.08 -15.52
CA TYR A 190 13.86 1.53 -15.37
C TYR A 190 13.30 1.94 -14.02
N ALA A 191 13.71 3.11 -13.57
CA ALA A 191 13.13 3.77 -12.43
C ALA A 191 13.13 5.28 -12.63
N PHE A 192 12.23 5.97 -11.93
CA PHE A 192 12.34 7.40 -11.75
C PHE A 192 11.89 7.83 -10.36
N THR A 193 12.45 8.93 -9.89
CA THR A 193 12.00 9.63 -8.69
C THR A 193 11.77 11.09 -9.03
N VAL A 194 10.57 11.57 -8.79
CA VAL A 194 10.21 12.99 -8.95
C VAL A 194 10.11 13.64 -7.58
N ARG A 195 10.88 14.71 -7.39
CA ARG A 195 10.91 15.55 -6.17
C ARG A 195 10.64 16.99 -6.57
N GLY A 196 9.40 17.44 -6.42
CA GLY A 196 9.00 18.77 -6.89
C GLY A 196 9.14 18.90 -8.41
N THR A 197 10.20 19.59 -8.87
CA THR A 197 10.56 19.74 -10.29
C THR A 197 11.77 18.91 -10.71
N GLU A 198 12.45 18.27 -9.76
CA GLU A 198 13.61 17.44 -10.04
C GLU A 198 13.16 16.03 -10.41
N VAL A 199 13.77 15.47 -11.46
CA VAL A 199 13.51 14.10 -11.94
C VAL A 199 14.84 13.35 -12.03
N GLU A 200 14.99 12.35 -11.17
CA GLU A 200 16.06 11.36 -11.25
C GLU A 200 15.51 10.16 -12.02
N ARG A 201 16.24 9.65 -13.03
CA ARG A 201 15.80 8.51 -13.84
C ARG A 201 16.93 7.53 -14.14
N SER A 202 16.61 6.25 -14.22
CA SER A 202 17.45 5.16 -14.70
C SER A 202 16.70 4.38 -15.77
N GLY A 203 17.43 3.79 -16.72
CA GLY A 203 16.84 3.00 -17.80
C GLY A 203 15.98 3.80 -18.78
N ALA A 204 15.25 3.09 -19.64
CA ALA A 204 14.38 3.68 -20.65
C ALA A 204 12.92 3.61 -20.22
N VAL A 205 12.42 4.70 -19.62
CA VAL A 205 11.02 4.80 -19.18
C VAL A 205 10.09 4.83 -20.41
N PRO A 206 9.07 3.95 -20.49
CA PRO A 206 8.09 3.96 -21.57
C PRO A 206 7.37 5.31 -21.71
N GLY A 207 7.02 5.69 -22.94
CA GLY A 207 6.43 7.00 -23.21
C GLY A 207 5.07 7.25 -22.55
N GLY A 208 4.32 6.20 -22.19
CA GLY A 208 3.08 6.29 -21.40
C GLY A 208 3.31 6.58 -19.92
N LEU A 209 4.50 6.28 -19.39
CA LEU A 209 4.91 6.50 -18.01
C LEU A 209 5.94 7.62 -17.84
N ASP A 210 6.26 8.33 -18.93
CA ASP A 210 7.24 9.41 -18.91
C ASP A 210 6.81 10.50 -17.89
N PRO A 211 7.61 10.76 -16.83
CA PRO A 211 7.26 11.74 -15.80
C PRO A 211 7.03 13.13 -16.39
N ASP A 212 7.75 13.47 -17.47
CA ASP A 212 7.62 14.76 -18.15
C ASP A 212 6.26 14.89 -18.90
N ARG A 213 5.52 13.79 -19.07
CA ARG A 213 4.18 13.77 -19.68
C ARG A 213 3.06 13.55 -18.67
N VAL A 214 3.22 12.58 -17.77
CA VAL A 214 2.15 12.18 -16.84
C VAL A 214 2.01 13.15 -15.66
N LEU A 215 3.06 13.91 -15.33
CA LEU A 215 3.09 14.83 -14.17
C LEU A 215 3.00 16.31 -14.56
N LEU A 216 2.50 16.64 -15.75
CA LEU A 216 2.40 18.02 -16.27
C LEU A 216 1.42 18.94 -15.53
N SER A 217 0.61 18.42 -14.61
CA SER A 217 -0.39 19.22 -13.89
C SER A 217 0.26 20.14 -12.85
N ALA A 218 -0.34 21.30 -12.54
CA ALA A 218 0.08 22.11 -11.39
C ALA A 218 -0.48 21.55 -10.06
N ASP A 219 -1.53 20.74 -10.13
CA ASP A 219 -2.14 20.09 -8.97
C ASP A 219 -1.47 18.74 -8.71
N GLY A 220 -0.87 18.57 -7.51
CA GLY A 220 -0.23 17.33 -7.09
C GLY A 220 -1.19 16.13 -7.05
N ARG A 221 -2.49 16.35 -6.84
CA ARG A 221 -3.49 15.28 -6.82
C ARG A 221 -3.85 14.80 -8.22
N ASP A 222 -3.93 15.73 -9.17
CA ASP A 222 -4.11 15.40 -10.58
C ASP A 222 -2.88 14.69 -11.15
N ARG A 223 -1.65 15.10 -10.75
CA ARG A 223 -0.42 14.37 -11.06
C ARG A 223 -0.47 12.92 -10.57
N GLU A 224 -0.83 12.72 -9.30
CA GLU A 224 -0.96 11.40 -8.70
C GLU A 224 -1.99 10.55 -9.48
N ARG A 225 -3.18 11.10 -9.74
CA ARG A 225 -4.24 10.39 -10.49
C ARG A 225 -3.78 9.99 -11.89
N ARG A 226 -3.11 10.87 -12.62
CA ARG A 226 -2.59 10.59 -13.98
C ARG A 226 -1.53 9.50 -13.96
N LEU A 227 -0.60 9.53 -12.99
CA LEU A 227 0.40 8.49 -12.82
C LEU A 227 -0.26 7.13 -12.54
N LEU A 228 -1.24 7.10 -11.63
CA LEU A 228 -1.97 5.87 -11.29
C LEU A 228 -2.77 5.31 -12.47
N ALA A 229 -3.41 6.18 -13.26
CA ALA A 229 -4.10 5.77 -14.49
C ALA A 229 -3.12 5.22 -15.55
N ALA A 230 -1.94 5.83 -15.70
CA ALA A 230 -0.93 5.34 -16.62
C ALA A 230 -0.37 3.97 -16.20
N LEU A 231 -0.22 3.72 -14.88
CA LEU A 231 0.18 2.40 -14.35
C LEU A 231 -0.90 1.34 -14.55
N GLU A 232 -2.17 1.71 -14.41
CA GLU A 232 -3.30 0.85 -14.73
C GLU A 232 -3.32 0.48 -16.22
N GLU A 233 -3.08 1.45 -17.12
CA GLU A 233 -3.05 1.22 -18.57
C GLU A 233 -1.85 0.37 -19.00
N GLU A 234 -0.65 0.67 -18.51
CA GLU A 234 0.59 -0.02 -18.93
C GLU A 234 0.64 -1.48 -18.43
N PHE A 235 0.15 -1.73 -17.22
CA PHE A 235 0.38 -3.01 -16.52
C PHE A 235 -0.89 -3.75 -16.09
N GLY A 236 -2.08 -3.12 -16.20
CA GLY A 236 -3.31 -3.68 -15.65
C GLY A 236 -3.29 -3.74 -14.12
N LEU A 237 -2.56 -2.85 -13.46
CA LEU A 237 -2.48 -2.82 -11.99
C LEU A 237 -3.79 -2.30 -11.38
N SER A 238 -4.16 -2.88 -10.25
CA SER A 238 -5.30 -2.45 -9.45
C SER A 238 -5.06 -2.76 -7.97
N LEU A 239 -5.86 -2.16 -7.10
CA LEU A 239 -5.90 -2.51 -5.69
C LEU A 239 -7.36 -2.57 -5.19
N PRO A 240 -7.73 -3.59 -4.39
CA PRO A 240 -9.07 -3.71 -3.83
C PRO A 240 -9.25 -2.71 -2.69
N ARG A 241 -9.94 -1.59 -2.95
CA ARG A 241 -10.19 -0.51 -1.99
C ARG A 241 -10.80 -1.06 -0.70
N HIS A 242 -11.88 -1.83 -0.80
CA HIS A 242 -12.66 -2.38 0.29
C HIS A 242 -11.81 -3.33 1.16
N ALA A 243 -11.04 -4.22 0.53
CA ALA A 243 -10.16 -5.12 1.28
C ALA A 243 -9.05 -4.36 2.03
N LEU A 244 -8.56 -3.25 1.47
CA LEU A 244 -7.55 -2.41 2.10
C LEU A 244 -8.13 -1.48 3.18
N THR A 245 -9.38 -1.00 3.05
CA THR A 245 -10.01 -0.08 4.01
C THR A 245 -10.72 -0.78 5.16
N GLU A 246 -11.47 -1.84 4.86
CA GLU A 246 -12.40 -2.50 5.79
C GLU A 246 -12.07 -3.98 5.99
N GLY A 247 -11.22 -4.54 5.12
CA GLY A 247 -10.83 -5.93 5.14
C GLY A 247 -9.77 -6.27 6.20
N VAL A 248 -9.44 -7.55 6.22
CA VAL A 248 -8.53 -8.19 7.16
C VAL A 248 -7.52 -8.98 6.32
N LEU A 249 -6.43 -8.32 5.95
CA LEU A 249 -5.38 -8.88 5.08
C LEU A 249 -4.17 -9.35 5.90
N PRO A 250 -3.47 -10.42 5.46
CA PRO A 250 -2.23 -10.83 6.09
C PRO A 250 -1.18 -9.73 5.95
N GLU A 251 -0.34 -9.58 6.98
CA GLU A 251 0.74 -8.59 6.98
C GLU A 251 2.10 -9.29 6.73
N LEU A 252 3.02 -8.57 6.08
CA LEU A 252 4.41 -9.00 5.87
C LEU A 252 5.37 -7.89 6.29
N THR A 253 6.36 -8.22 7.10
CA THR A 253 7.52 -7.35 7.31
C THR A 253 8.55 -7.57 6.20
N THR A 254 8.87 -6.54 5.44
CA THR A 254 9.83 -6.61 4.35
C THR A 254 11.27 -6.49 4.84
N ARG A 255 12.23 -6.84 3.99
CA ARG A 255 13.62 -6.34 4.11
C ARG A 255 13.62 -4.82 4.10
N SER A 256 14.75 -4.25 4.52
CA SER A 256 14.93 -2.80 4.49
C SER A 256 14.85 -2.27 3.06
N TRP A 257 13.99 -1.29 2.82
CA TRP A 257 13.99 -0.50 1.58
C TRP A 257 15.10 0.55 1.57
N ASN A 258 15.96 0.55 2.60
CA ASN A 258 17.17 1.34 2.69
C ASN A 258 18.40 0.42 2.77
N ARG A 259 19.40 0.69 1.93
CA ARG A 259 20.73 0.11 2.08
C ARG A 259 21.46 0.71 3.29
N ALA A 260 22.50 0.02 3.75
CA ALA A 260 23.40 0.57 4.75
C ALA A 260 24.21 1.78 4.22
N PRO A 261 24.50 2.79 5.08
CA PRO A 261 25.55 3.74 4.82
C PRO A 261 26.85 3.03 4.52
N ARG A 262 27.51 3.49 3.47
CA ARG A 262 28.86 3.07 3.12
C ARG A 262 29.85 3.88 3.93
N GLU A 263 31.09 3.41 3.97
CA GLU A 263 32.18 4.16 4.57
C GLU A 263 32.27 5.56 3.93
N GLY A 264 32.32 6.60 4.77
CA GLY A 264 32.33 8.00 4.34
C GLY A 264 30.97 8.66 4.11
N GLU A 265 29.85 7.91 4.14
CA GLU A 265 28.51 8.50 4.03
C GLU A 265 27.99 8.95 5.41
N ALA A 266 27.53 10.20 5.49
CA ALA A 266 26.98 10.75 6.73
C ALA A 266 25.56 10.23 6.98
N PHE A 267 25.33 9.66 8.18
CA PHE A 267 24.00 9.30 8.67
C PHE A 267 23.84 9.79 10.11
N ALA A 268 22.71 10.46 10.39
CA ALA A 268 22.36 10.92 11.72
C ALA A 268 20.90 10.57 12.02
N TYR A 269 20.63 10.18 13.26
CA TYR A 269 19.29 9.92 13.77
C TYR A 269 19.15 10.55 15.15
N ALA A 270 17.92 10.94 15.48
CA ALA A 270 17.56 11.42 16.81
C ALA A 270 16.38 10.60 17.32
N THR A 271 16.44 10.17 18.57
CA THR A 271 15.34 9.49 19.25
C THR A 271 14.78 10.42 20.32
N VAL A 272 13.48 10.73 20.25
CA VAL A 272 12.80 11.55 21.25
C VAL A 272 12.01 10.62 22.18
N GLY A 273 12.47 10.50 23.43
CA GLY A 273 11.76 9.76 24.46
C GLY A 273 10.85 10.67 25.28
N VAL A 274 9.54 10.42 25.29
CA VAL A 274 8.62 11.12 26.18
C VAL A 274 8.60 10.40 27.54
N GLY A 275 9.35 10.91 28.51
CA GLY A 275 9.33 10.38 29.87
C GLY A 275 7.97 10.65 30.55
N ARG A 276 7.31 9.62 31.08
CA ARG A 276 6.20 9.84 32.01
C ARG A 276 6.75 10.49 33.28
N PRO A 277 6.16 11.60 33.79
CA PRO A 277 6.56 12.15 35.07
C PRO A 277 6.33 11.08 36.15
N ARG A 278 7.39 10.78 36.91
CA ARG A 278 7.31 9.92 38.10
C ARG A 278 6.36 10.59 39.08
N ARG A 279 5.30 9.88 39.48
CA ARG A 279 4.46 10.25 40.63
C ARG A 279 5.20 9.96 41.92
#